data_AF-A0A6N8BKG8-F1
#
_entry.id   AF-A0A6N8BKG8-F1
#
_cell.length_a   1.000
_cell.length_b   1.000
_cell.length_c   1.000
_cell.angle_alpha   90.00
_cell.angle_beta   90.00
_cell.angle_gamma   90.00
#
_symmetry.space_group_name_H-M   'P 1'
#
loop_
_entity.id
_entity.type
_entity.pdbx_description
1 polymer ?
#
loop_
_entity_poly.entity_id
_entity_poly.type
_entity_poly.pdbx_seq_one_letter_code
_entity_poly.pdbx_strand_id
1 'polypeptide(L)'
;MWALLGSLLGGLTGAVGKILPDRGKQNESQSRVNEAEVNGAPASVLRLWRSFLGWMLTLLFGWEVAGRLIIVPLFFPGWCEHLPPSALNQIMTLLLGMLGLGF
;
A
#
# COMPACT_ATOMS: atom_id res chain seq x y z
N MET A 1 12.66 18.84 3.85
CA MET A 1 12.16 17.71 4.68
C MET A 1 10.93 18.07 5.51
N TRP A 2 10.89 19.20 6.23
CA TRP A 2 9.67 19.66 6.95
C TRP A 2 8.47 20.00 6.06
N ALA A 3 8.71 20.41 4.81
CA ALA A 3 7.66 20.70 3.84
C ALA A 3 6.86 19.45 3.38
N LEU A 4 7.48 18.26 3.36
CA LEU A 4 6.82 17.01 2.96
C LEU A 4 5.97 16.42 4.10
N LEU A 5 6.42 16.57 5.35
CA LEU A 5 5.61 16.27 6.53
C LEU A 5 4.45 17.27 6.66
N GLY A 6 4.70 18.56 6.39
CA GLY A 6 3.66 19.59 6.37
C GLY A 6 2.63 19.40 5.26
N SER A 7 3.03 18.95 4.06
CA SER A 7 2.10 18.64 2.98
C SER A 7 1.32 17.34 3.22
N LEU A 8 1.92 16.33 3.86
CA LEU A 8 1.23 15.13 4.32
C LEU A 8 0.21 15.45 5.43
N LEU A 9 0.60 16.19 6.47
CA LEU A 9 -0.30 16.58 7.58
C LEU A 9 -1.39 17.55 7.13
N GLY A 10 -1.06 18.54 6.31
CA GLY A 10 -2.01 19.52 5.76
C GLY A 10 -2.97 18.91 4.72
N GLY A 11 -2.48 17.98 3.90
CA GLY A 11 -3.30 17.22 2.95
C GLY A 11 -4.25 16.24 3.65
N LEU A 12 -3.77 15.57 4.71
CA LEU A 12 -4.58 14.66 5.52
C LEU A 12 -5.66 15.42 6.32
N THR A 13 -5.36 16.58 6.89
CA THR A 13 -6.37 17.37 7.64
C THR A 13 -7.38 18.07 6.74
N GLY A 14 -6.98 18.56 5.56
CA GLY A 14 -7.88 19.20 4.60
C GLY A 14 -8.81 18.23 3.86
N ALA A 15 -8.35 16.99 3.58
CA ALA A 15 -9.12 16.00 2.83
C ALA A 15 -10.09 15.17 3.70
N VAL A 16 -9.82 15.03 5.01
CA VAL A 16 -10.68 14.27 5.94
C VAL A 16 -12.02 14.98 6.18
N GLY A 17 -12.08 16.31 6.12
CA GLY A 17 -13.29 17.07 6.41
C GLY A 17 -14.30 17.21 5.25
N LYS A 18 -13.89 16.95 4.00
CA LYS A 18 -14.72 17.26 2.81
C LYS A 18 -14.99 16.06 1.89
N ILE A 19 -14.38 14.91 2.15
CA ILE A 19 -14.48 13.69 1.32
C ILE A 19 -14.89 12.48 2.19
N LEU A 20 -16.03 12.59 2.86
CA LEU A 20 -16.76 11.42 3.37
C LEU A 20 -18.02 11.13 2.53
N PRO A 21 -17.94 10.91 1.20
CA PRO A 21 -18.99 10.18 0.51
C PRO A 21 -18.82 8.69 0.84
N ASP A 22 -19.72 8.18 1.67
CA ASP A 22 -20.23 6.80 1.72
C ASP A 22 -19.24 5.63 1.43
N ARG A 23 -17.98 5.73 1.90
CA ARG A 23 -16.94 4.69 1.74
C ARG A 23 -17.31 3.36 2.42
N GLY A 24 -18.20 3.41 3.41
CA GLY A 24 -18.75 2.21 4.05
C GLY A 24 -19.49 1.31 3.06
N LYS A 25 -20.30 1.88 2.15
CA LYS A 25 -21.07 1.10 1.18
C LYS A 25 -20.21 0.41 0.12
N GLN A 26 -19.08 1.01 -0.27
CA GLN A 26 -18.13 0.37 -1.21
C GLN A 26 -17.31 -0.75 -0.56
N ASN A 27 -16.93 -0.59 0.71
CA ASN A 27 -16.28 -1.68 1.44
C ASN A 27 -17.25 -2.83 1.71
N GLU A 28 -18.50 -2.53 2.06
CA GLU A 28 -19.53 -3.55 2.21
C GLU A 28 -19.82 -4.28 0.89
N SER A 29 -19.84 -3.58 -0.25
CA SER A 29 -20.05 -4.23 -1.54
C SER A 29 -18.88 -5.13 -1.92
N GLN A 30 -17.63 -4.71 -1.70
CA GLN A 30 -16.46 -5.56 -1.90
C GLN A 30 -16.41 -6.74 -0.91
N SER A 31 -16.80 -6.54 0.35
CA SER A 31 -16.88 -7.61 1.35
C SER A 31 -17.92 -8.66 0.97
N ARG A 32 -19.10 -8.24 0.52
CA ARG A 32 -20.18 -9.13 0.06
C ARG A 32 -19.79 -9.92 -1.18
N VAL A 33 -19.04 -9.32 -2.11
CA VAL A 33 -18.49 -10.02 -3.29
C VAL A 33 -17.45 -11.06 -2.86
N ASN A 34 -16.52 -10.69 -1.97
CA ASN A 34 -15.55 -11.65 -1.42
C ASN A 34 -16.22 -12.80 -0.67
N GLU A 35 -17.23 -12.54 0.15
CA GLU A 35 -17.99 -13.58 0.88
C GLU A 35 -18.75 -14.51 -0.08
N ALA A 36 -19.33 -13.97 -1.15
CA ALA A 36 -20.00 -14.75 -2.19
C ALA A 36 -19.02 -15.60 -3.02
N GLU A 37 -17.82 -15.09 -3.30
CA GLU A 37 -16.74 -15.85 -3.96
C GLU A 37 -16.14 -16.95 -3.07
N VAL A 38 -16.26 -16.80 -1.75
CA VAL A 38 -15.78 -17.75 -0.75
C VAL A 38 -16.78 -18.90 -0.55
N ASN A 39 -18.08 -18.63 -0.59
CA ASN A 39 -19.16 -19.61 -0.39
C ASN A 39 -19.45 -20.42 -1.66
N GLY A 40 -18.61 -21.43 -1.96
CA GLY A 40 -19.00 -22.54 -2.84
C GLY A 40 -18.06 -22.91 -3.98
N ALA A 41 -16.99 -22.14 -4.22
CA ALA A 41 -15.99 -22.48 -5.24
C ALA A 41 -14.87 -23.39 -4.68
N PRO A 42 -14.37 -24.38 -5.45
CA PRO A 42 -13.20 -25.17 -5.04
C PRO A 42 -12.01 -24.25 -4.78
N ALA A 43 -11.20 -24.58 -3.78
CA ALA A 43 -10.03 -23.80 -3.36
C ALA A 43 -8.97 -23.78 -4.47
N SER A 44 -9.11 -22.87 -5.43
CA SER A 44 -8.14 -22.64 -6.49
C SER A 44 -7.04 -21.70 -6.00
N VAL A 45 -5.78 -22.01 -6.32
CA VAL A 45 -4.61 -21.16 -6.05
C VAL A 45 -4.78 -19.77 -6.64
N LEU A 46 -5.54 -19.65 -7.74
CA LEU A 46 -5.86 -18.37 -8.35
C LEU A 46 -6.67 -17.47 -7.42
N ARG A 47 -7.45 -17.99 -6.46
CA ARG A 47 -8.22 -17.16 -5.50
C ARG A 47 -7.31 -16.46 -4.47
N LEU A 48 -6.09 -16.96 -4.26
CA LEU A 48 -5.11 -16.36 -3.35
C LEU A 48 -4.28 -15.24 -4.00
N TRP A 49 -4.43 -14.97 -5.29
CA TRP A 49 -3.59 -14.03 -6.03
C TRP A 49 -3.52 -12.65 -5.36
N ARG A 50 -4.64 -12.13 -4.87
CA ARG A 50 -4.72 -10.83 -4.19
C ARG A 50 -4.00 -10.84 -2.85
N SER A 51 -4.15 -11.92 -2.08
CA SER A 51 -3.45 -12.11 -0.80
C SER A 51 -1.95 -12.27 -1.00
N PHE A 52 -1.55 -13.07 -1.99
CA PHE A 52 -0.15 -13.24 -2.39
C PHE A 52 0.48 -11.92 -2.82
N LEU A 53 -0.20 -11.15 -3.67
CA LEU A 53 0.27 -9.86 -4.12
C LEU A 53 0.40 -8.87 -2.95
N GLY A 54 -0.55 -8.88 -2.00
CA GLY A 54 -0.45 -8.08 -0.77
C GLY A 54 0.77 -8.44 0.09
N TRP A 55 1.08 -9.73 0.23
CA TRP A 55 2.30 -10.20 0.93
C TRP A 55 3.57 -9.74 0.24
N MET A 56 3.65 -9.89 -1.09
CA MET A 56 4.81 -9.43 -1.87
C MET A 56 5.01 -7.92 -1.74
N LEU A 57 3.94 -7.13 -1.87
CA LEU A 57 4.01 -5.68 -1.70
C LEU A 57 4.41 -5.28 -0.27
N THR A 58 4.00 -6.04 0.75
CA THR A 58 4.40 -5.80 2.15
C THR A 58 5.90 -6.01 2.35
N LEU A 59 6.47 -7.08 1.77
CA LEU A 59 7.91 -7.32 1.80
C LEU A 59 8.69 -6.21 1.07
N LEU A 60 8.21 -5.79 -0.10
CA LEU A 60 8.80 -4.70 -0.86
C LEU A 60 8.72 -3.36 -0.12
N PHE A 61 7.61 -3.08 0.56
CA PHE A 61 7.47 -1.91 1.41
C PHE A 61 8.46 -1.94 2.59
N GLY A 62 8.58 -3.09 3.25
CA GLY A 62 9.57 -3.29 4.32
C GLY A 62 11.00 -3.08 3.83
N TRP A 63 11.31 -3.55 2.62
CA TRP A 63 12.60 -3.27 1.97
C TRP A 63 12.79 -1.77 1.70
N GLU A 64 11.83 -1.09 1.07
CA GLU A 64 11.98 0.34 0.74
C GLU A 64 12.05 1.23 1.97
N VAL A 65 11.37 0.89 3.06
CA VAL A 65 11.37 1.71 4.29
C VAL A 65 12.48 1.30 5.25
N ALA A 66 12.49 0.05 5.71
CA ALA A 66 13.48 -0.38 6.70
C ALA A 66 14.82 -0.72 6.04
N GLY A 67 14.80 -1.49 4.95
CA GLY A 67 16.01 -1.90 4.24
C GLY A 67 16.78 -0.70 3.67
N ARG A 68 16.14 0.04 2.78
CA ARG A 68 16.77 1.10 2.01
C ARG A 68 17.03 2.38 2.80
N LEU A 69 16.12 2.81 3.68
CA LEU A 69 16.30 4.09 4.40
C LEU A 69 17.07 3.95 5.71
N ILE A 70 17.08 2.77 6.34
CA ILE A 70 17.71 2.56 7.65
C ILE A 70 18.90 1.62 7.54
N ILE A 71 18.70 0.40 7.04
CA ILE A 71 19.73 -0.64 7.07
C ILE A 71 20.89 -0.30 6.12
N VAL A 72 20.61 0.09 4.87
CA VAL A 72 21.67 0.38 3.88
C VAL A 72 22.54 1.56 4.30
N PRO A 73 22.02 2.73 4.70
CA PRO A 73 22.86 3.85 5.11
C PRO A 73 23.67 3.56 6.38
N LEU A 74 23.13 2.75 7.30
CA LEU A 74 23.78 2.46 8.58
C LEU A 74 24.91 1.42 8.45
N PHE A 75 24.71 0.38 7.64
CA PHE A 75 25.64 -0.75 7.53
C PHE A 75 26.42 -0.80 6.22
N PHE A 76 25.90 -0.19 5.15
CA PHE A 76 26.47 -0.23 3.79
C PHE A 76 26.43 1.15 3.10
N PRO A 77 27.02 2.20 3.69
CA PRO A 77 26.87 3.59 3.20
C PRO A 77 27.34 3.78 1.75
N GLY A 78 28.36 3.04 1.31
CA GLY A 78 28.86 3.12 -0.08
C GLY A 78 27.90 2.55 -1.14
N TRP A 79 26.85 1.83 -0.72
CA TRP A 79 25.86 1.27 -1.64
C TRP A 79 24.73 2.24 -1.96
N CYS A 80 24.56 3.30 -1.16
CA CYS A 80 23.53 4.31 -1.36
C CYS A 80 23.56 4.93 -2.77
N GLU A 81 24.75 5.12 -3.34
CA GLU A 81 24.95 5.71 -4.68
C GLU A 81 24.67 4.72 -5.82
N HIS A 82 24.69 3.42 -5.53
CA HIS A 82 24.54 2.34 -6.52
C HIS A 82 23.13 1.73 -6.52
N LEU A 83 22.26 2.17 -5.60
CA LEU A 83 20.91 1.65 -5.52
C LEU A 83 20.02 2.20 -6.64
N PRO A 84 19.20 1.36 -7.28
CA PRO A 84 18.23 1.81 -8.28
C PRO A 84 17.22 2.79 -7.66
N PRO A 85 16.53 3.62 -8.45
CA PRO A 85 15.50 4.55 -7.95
C PRO A 85 14.45 3.87 -7.05
N SER A 86 13.88 4.61 -6.11
CA SER A 86 12.89 4.05 -5.17
C SER A 86 11.57 3.73 -5.87
N ALA A 87 11.10 2.51 -5.65
CA ALA A 87 9.80 2.05 -6.11
C ALA A 87 8.68 2.31 -5.08
N LEU A 88 8.99 3.01 -3.97
CA LEU A 88 8.06 3.24 -2.86
C LEU A 88 6.72 3.83 -3.34
N ASN A 89 6.75 4.81 -4.25
CA ASN A 89 5.53 5.41 -4.79
C ASN A 89 4.66 4.38 -5.51
N GLN A 90 5.25 3.52 -6.35
CA GLN A 90 4.50 2.49 -7.09
C GLN A 90 3.92 1.44 -6.13
N ILE A 91 4.69 1.03 -5.13
CA ILE A 91 4.25 0.07 -4.10
C ILE A 91 3.09 0.66 -3.28
N MET A 92 3.21 1.91 -2.83
CA MET A 92 2.15 2.62 -2.10
C MET A 92 0.91 2.79 -2.98
N THR A 93 1.09 3.13 -4.26
CA THR A 93 -0.03 3.25 -5.21
C THR A 93 -0.80 1.94 -5.31
N LEU A 94 -0.10 0.81 -5.45
CA LEU A 94 -0.73 -0.50 -5.54
C LEU A 94 -1.39 -0.92 -4.21
N LEU A 95 -0.74 -0.69 -3.07
CA LEU A 95 -1.29 -1.00 -1.75
C LEU A 95 -2.57 -0.20 -1.45
N LEU A 96 -2.55 1.11 -1.72
CA LEU A 96 -3.72 1.98 -1.52
C LEU A 96 -4.85 1.64 -2.52
N GLY A 97 -4.50 1.33 -3.77
CA GLY A 97 -5.45 0.82 -4.76
C GLY A 97 -6.11 -0.49 -4.31
N MET A 98 -5.35 -1.40 -3.68
CA MET A 98 -5.88 -2.62 -3.07
C MET A 98 -6.72 -2.37 -1.82
N LEU A 99 -6.48 -1.26 -1.11
CA LEU A 99 -7.31 -0.81 0.01
C LEU A 99 -8.62 -0.12 -0.45
N GLY A 100 -8.83 0.04 -1.76
CA GLY A 100 -9.99 0.75 -2.31
C GLY A 100 -9.88 2.26 -2.20
N LEU A 101 -8.72 2.79 -1.82
CA LEU A 101 -8.41 4.22 -1.90
C LEU A 101 -7.99 4.51 -3.34
N GLY A 102 -8.98 4.68 -4.21
CA GLY A 102 -8.76 5.17 -5.57
C GLY A 102 -8.06 6.52 -5.54
N PHE A 103 -7.09 6.69 -6.44
CA PHE A 103 -6.45 7.98 -6.75
C PHE A 103 -7.44 8.87 -7.49
#